data_AF-A0A2E5YAM8-F1
#
_entry.id   AF-A0A2E5YAM8-F1
#
_cell.length_a   1.000
_cell.length_b   1.000
_cell.length_c   1.000
_cell.angle_alpha   90.00
_cell.angle_beta   90.00
_cell.angle_gamma   90.00
#
_symmetry.space_group_name_H-M   'P 1'
#
loop_
_entity.id
_entity.type
_entity.pdbx_description
1 polymer ?
#
loop_
_entity_poly.entity_id
_entity_poly.type
_entity_poly.pdbx_seq_one_letter_code
_entity_poly.pdbx_strand_id
1 'polypeptide(L)'
;MNTNELKQAILEDVKHLKHLEIEIIPAKIYYAGLLKLVISAFWKIGLVLFVSILYVFLAYTDPHASMTEAYWGVARTPTFYWEQIQEALFVASVITLIALLVLTKALSNYFLIQYHLKDQLKTGGLLVKKLRESGWLFLSAFILFSIMFASYAEPNVIFFFEGIALILSAVVTYFVMGMEFNRVGLSILFTVIRRWFNGDKT
;
A
#
# COMPACT_ATOMS: atom_id res chain seq x y z
N MET A 1 10.56 6.02 25.49
CA MET A 1 9.94 7.30 25.92
C MET A 1 8.74 6.99 26.76
N ASN A 2 8.68 7.57 27.95
CA ASN A 2 7.49 7.57 28.78
C ASN A 2 6.45 8.57 28.21
N THR A 3 5.18 8.45 28.60
CA THR A 3 4.06 9.25 28.05
C THR A 3 4.27 10.75 28.17
N ASN A 4 4.84 11.21 29.29
CA ASN A 4 5.11 12.63 29.53
C ASN A 4 6.24 13.16 28.63
N GLU A 5 7.28 12.36 28.39
CA GLU A 5 8.38 12.69 27.48
C GLU A 5 7.88 12.76 26.03
N LEU A 6 6.98 11.86 25.64
CA LEU A 6 6.35 11.87 24.32
C LEU A 6 5.51 13.11 24.08
N LYS A 7 4.69 13.49 25.07
CA LYS A 7 3.90 14.71 24.99
C LYS A 7 4.79 15.96 24.85
N GLN A 8 5.88 16.04 25.60
CA GLN A 8 6.84 17.15 25.49
C GLN A 8 7.54 17.17 24.14
N ALA A 9 8.02 16.01 23.65
CA ALA A 9 8.67 15.90 22.36
C ALA A 9 7.74 16.31 21.21
N ILE A 10 6.46 15.92 21.24
CA ILE A 10 5.47 16.33 20.24
C ILE A 10 5.28 17.86 20.27
N LEU A 11 5.18 18.48 21.44
CA LEU A 11 5.00 19.93 21.56
C LEU A 11 6.23 20.71 21.08
N GLU A 12 7.43 20.22 21.37
CA GLU A 12 8.68 20.79 20.88
C GLU A 12 8.79 20.66 19.37
N ASP A 13 8.50 19.48 18.80
CA ASP A 13 8.52 19.26 17.36
C ASP A 13 7.50 20.14 16.63
N VAL A 14 6.30 20.35 17.19
CA VAL A 14 5.29 21.27 16.63
C VAL A 14 5.80 22.72 16.61
N LYS A 15 6.53 23.16 17.63
CA LYS A 15 7.14 24.49 17.64
C LYS A 15 8.29 24.58 16.64
N HIS A 16 9.14 23.55 16.58
CA HIS A 16 10.29 23.50 15.70
C HIS A 16 9.89 23.48 14.22
N LEU A 17 8.84 22.72 13.87
CA LEU A 17 8.26 22.67 12.52
C LEU A 17 7.86 24.04 11.97
N LYS A 18 7.45 25.00 12.81
CA LYS A 18 7.11 26.36 12.37
C LYS A 18 8.31 27.16 11.87
N HIS A 19 9.51 26.80 12.32
CA HIS A 19 10.76 27.48 12.03
C HIS A 19 11.67 26.66 11.12
N LEU A 20 11.27 25.44 10.75
CA LEU A 20 12.05 24.56 9.89
C LEU A 20 11.97 25.07 8.44
N GLU A 21 13.13 25.44 7.88
CA GLU A 21 13.25 25.80 6.47
C GLU A 21 13.24 24.52 5.60
N ILE A 22 12.49 24.56 4.50
CA ILE A 22 12.43 23.42 3.58
C ILE A 22 13.70 23.40 2.73
N GLU A 23 14.61 22.49 3.05
CA GLU A 23 15.76 22.26 2.17
C GLU A 23 15.31 21.63 0.84
N ILE A 24 15.74 22.21 -0.28
CA ILE A 24 15.40 21.70 -1.61
C ILE A 24 16.13 20.37 -1.83
N ILE A 25 15.38 19.28 -1.99
CA ILE A 25 15.97 17.96 -2.26
C ILE A 25 16.57 17.93 -3.67
N PRO A 26 17.83 17.50 -3.84
CA PRO A 26 18.39 17.26 -5.18
C PRO A 26 17.53 16.27 -5.97
N ALA A 27 17.17 16.62 -7.21
CA ALA A 27 16.25 15.83 -8.04
C ALA A 27 16.67 14.36 -8.17
N LYS A 28 17.96 14.09 -8.34
CA LYS A 28 18.50 12.72 -8.44
C LYS A 28 18.18 11.89 -7.18
N ILE A 29 18.30 12.48 -5.99
CA ILE A 29 18.03 11.80 -4.73
C ILE A 29 16.52 11.56 -4.57
N TYR A 30 15.71 12.58 -4.86
CA TYR A 30 14.26 12.48 -4.77
C TYR A 30 13.69 11.39 -5.69
N TYR A 31 13.99 11.47 -7.00
CA TYR A 31 13.43 10.52 -7.96
C TYR A 31 14.00 9.11 -7.79
N ALA A 32 15.28 8.94 -7.47
CA ALA A 32 15.85 7.60 -7.20
C ALA A 32 15.24 6.96 -5.94
N GLY A 33 15.05 7.76 -4.89
CA GLY A 33 14.41 7.30 -3.66
C GLY A 33 12.96 6.90 -3.88
N LEU A 34 12.19 7.74 -4.59
CA LEU A 34 10.81 7.45 -4.95
C LEU A 34 10.70 6.21 -5.85
N LEU A 35 11.56 6.08 -6.86
CA LEU A 35 11.61 4.91 -7.74
C LEU A 35 11.84 3.62 -6.94
N LYS A 36 12.75 3.63 -5.96
CA LYS A 36 13.00 2.48 -5.09
C LYS A 36 11.75 2.08 -4.30
N LEU A 37 10.98 3.05 -3.81
CA LEU A 37 9.72 2.80 -3.11
C LEU A 37 8.65 2.23 -4.04
N VAL A 38 8.50 2.81 -5.24
CA VAL A 38 7.56 2.36 -6.27
C VAL A 38 7.89 0.93 -6.71
N ILE A 39 9.15 0.62 -7.00
CA ILE A 39 9.60 -0.74 -7.36
C ILE A 39 9.32 -1.72 -6.21
N SER A 40 9.60 -1.32 -4.96
CA SER A 40 9.31 -2.19 -3.81
C SER A 40 7.82 -2.46 -3.64
N ALA A 41 6.97 -1.45 -3.83
CA ALA A 41 5.52 -1.59 -3.76
C ALA A 41 4.98 -2.42 -4.94
N PHE A 42 5.52 -2.24 -6.15
CA PHE A 42 5.19 -3.03 -7.34
C PHE A 42 5.35 -4.51 -7.06
N TRP A 43 6.53 -4.92 -6.58
CA TRP A 43 6.78 -6.34 -6.31
C TRP A 43 5.89 -6.90 -5.21
N LYS A 44 5.63 -6.14 -4.13
CA LYS A 44 4.81 -6.63 -3.01
C LYS A 44 3.34 -6.79 -3.40
N ILE A 45 2.75 -5.77 -4.01
CA ILE A 45 1.34 -5.79 -4.41
C ILE A 45 1.16 -6.74 -5.60
N GLY A 46 2.05 -6.64 -6.59
CA GLY A 46 1.99 -7.46 -7.80
C GLY A 46 2.18 -8.95 -7.53
N LEU A 47 3.05 -9.34 -6.59
CA LEU A 47 3.18 -10.74 -6.21
C LEU A 47 1.90 -11.28 -5.59
N VAL A 48 1.26 -10.53 -4.69
CA VAL A 48 -0.01 -10.95 -4.07
C VAL A 48 -1.11 -11.09 -5.12
N LEU A 49 -1.27 -10.10 -5.99
CA LEU A 49 -2.22 -10.15 -7.12
C LEU A 49 -1.95 -11.33 -8.04
N PHE A 50 -0.71 -11.51 -8.45
CA PHE A 50 -0.32 -12.58 -9.36
C PHE A 50 -0.62 -13.95 -8.77
N VAL A 51 -0.21 -14.20 -7.53
CA VAL A 51 -0.43 -15.48 -6.85
C VAL A 51 -1.92 -15.74 -6.64
N SER A 52 -2.69 -14.71 -6.24
CA SER A 52 -4.13 -14.81 -6.03
C SER A 52 -4.88 -15.16 -7.32
N ILE A 53 -4.63 -14.40 -8.39
CA ILE A 53 -5.25 -14.61 -9.71
C ILE A 53 -4.84 -15.97 -10.28
N LEU A 54 -3.55 -16.31 -10.23
CA LEU A 54 -3.04 -17.59 -10.69
C LEU A 54 -3.65 -18.75 -9.93
N TYR A 55 -3.83 -18.61 -8.61
CA TYR A 55 -4.50 -19.63 -7.80
C TYR A 55 -5.92 -19.89 -8.31
N VAL A 56 -6.71 -18.85 -8.57
CA VAL A 56 -8.07 -19.00 -9.10
C VAL A 56 -8.07 -19.70 -10.45
N PHE A 57 -7.22 -19.27 -11.39
CA PHE A 57 -7.13 -19.90 -12.70
C PHE A 57 -6.72 -21.38 -12.65
N LEU A 58 -5.85 -21.76 -11.71
CA LEU A 58 -5.37 -23.14 -11.57
C LEU A 58 -6.33 -24.02 -10.76
N ALA A 59 -6.91 -23.48 -9.68
CA ALA A 59 -7.79 -24.21 -8.77
C ALA A 59 -9.18 -24.43 -9.35
N TYR A 60 -9.62 -23.57 -10.27
CA TYR A 60 -10.90 -23.72 -10.95
C TYR A 60 -10.90 -24.99 -11.84
N THR A 61 -11.50 -26.08 -11.33
CA THR A 61 -11.68 -27.35 -12.07
C THR A 61 -13.00 -28.06 -11.76
N ASP A 62 -13.64 -28.58 -12.82
CA ASP A 62 -14.66 -29.64 -13.01
C ASP A 62 -16.05 -29.62 -12.35
N PRO A 63 -16.32 -29.71 -11.03
CA PRO A 63 -17.72 -29.73 -10.59
C PRO A 63 -18.43 -28.39 -10.89
N HIS A 64 -17.70 -27.27 -10.87
CA HIS A 64 -18.23 -25.93 -11.18
C HIS A 64 -18.15 -25.57 -12.67
N ALA A 65 -17.20 -26.15 -13.42
CA ALA A 65 -17.10 -26.00 -14.87
C ALA A 65 -18.19 -26.80 -15.61
N SER A 66 -18.70 -27.87 -15.01
CA SER A 66 -19.76 -28.72 -15.57
C SER A 66 -21.13 -28.03 -15.72
N MET A 67 -21.33 -26.87 -15.09
CA MET A 67 -22.59 -26.10 -15.17
C MET A 67 -22.58 -25.01 -16.25
N THR A 68 -21.49 -24.82 -16.98
CA THR A 68 -21.39 -23.77 -18.01
C THR A 68 -20.85 -24.35 -19.32
N GLU A 69 -21.63 -24.26 -20.40
CA GLU A 69 -21.34 -24.87 -21.72
C GLU A 69 -19.97 -24.50 -22.31
N ALA A 70 -19.36 -23.39 -21.87
CA ALA A 70 -18.10 -22.87 -22.43
C ALA A 70 -16.85 -23.70 -22.06
N TYR A 71 -16.89 -24.54 -21.03
CA TYR A 71 -15.69 -25.23 -20.50
C TYR A 71 -15.76 -26.77 -20.56
N TRP A 72 -16.79 -27.31 -21.23
CA TRP A 72 -16.97 -28.76 -21.35
C TRP A 72 -15.93 -29.36 -22.32
N GLY A 73 -14.96 -30.12 -21.78
CA GLY A 73 -14.08 -30.98 -22.58
C GLY A 73 -12.72 -30.42 -23.00
N VAL A 74 -12.23 -29.32 -22.42
CA VAL A 74 -10.85 -28.87 -22.68
C VAL A 74 -9.88 -29.78 -21.93
N ALA A 75 -9.34 -30.79 -22.63
CA ALA A 75 -8.20 -31.56 -22.13
C ALA A 75 -7.07 -30.58 -21.78
N ARG A 76 -6.67 -30.54 -20.51
CA ARG A 76 -5.60 -29.66 -19.98
C ARG A 76 -4.27 -30.02 -20.62
N THR A 77 -3.97 -29.46 -21.79
CA THR A 77 -2.66 -29.58 -22.45
C THR A 77 -1.64 -28.68 -21.77
N PRO A 78 -0.33 -28.96 -21.88
CA PRO A 78 0.72 -28.07 -21.33
C PRO A 78 0.64 -26.62 -21.84
N THR A 79 0.08 -26.41 -23.04
CA THR A 79 -0.16 -25.08 -23.62
C THR A 79 -1.21 -24.28 -22.85
N PHE A 80 -2.19 -24.96 -22.24
CA PHE A 80 -3.22 -24.35 -21.40
C PHE A 80 -2.56 -23.59 -20.24
N TYR A 81 -1.78 -24.28 -19.40
CA TYR A 81 -1.17 -23.67 -18.20
C TYR A 81 -0.30 -22.45 -18.49
N TRP A 82 0.41 -22.45 -19.62
CA TRP A 82 1.24 -21.32 -20.03
C TRP A 82 0.40 -20.09 -20.37
N GLU A 83 -0.73 -20.25 -21.06
CA GLU A 83 -1.65 -19.17 -21.38
C GLU A 83 -2.26 -18.54 -20.12
N GLN A 84 -2.69 -19.35 -19.14
CA GLN A 84 -3.21 -18.81 -17.87
C GLN A 84 -2.16 -18.06 -17.06
N ILE A 85 -0.91 -18.53 -17.05
CA ILE A 85 0.18 -17.84 -16.36
C ILE A 85 0.43 -16.48 -17.01
N GLN A 86 0.46 -16.41 -18.35
CA GLN A 86 0.66 -15.16 -19.08
C GLN A 86 -0.48 -14.17 -18.83
N GLU A 87 -1.72 -14.66 -18.86
CA GLU A 87 -2.91 -13.83 -18.59
C GLU A 87 -2.90 -13.30 -17.15
N ALA A 88 -2.67 -14.17 -16.16
CA ALA A 88 -2.57 -13.79 -14.75
C ALA A 88 -1.46 -12.75 -14.53
N LEU A 89 -0.29 -12.95 -15.14
CA LEU A 89 0.84 -12.02 -15.03
C LEU A 89 0.51 -10.65 -15.65
N PHE A 90 -0.09 -10.66 -16.84
CA PHE A 90 -0.48 -9.43 -17.54
C PHE A 90 -1.49 -8.63 -16.71
N VAL A 91 -2.57 -9.28 -16.26
CA VAL A 91 -3.63 -8.60 -15.51
C VAL A 91 -3.11 -8.13 -14.15
N ALA A 92 -2.39 -8.97 -13.41
CA ALA A 92 -1.78 -8.56 -12.14
C ALA A 92 -0.85 -7.35 -12.31
N SER A 93 -0.06 -7.32 -13.39
CA SER A 93 0.83 -6.19 -13.70
C SER A 93 0.04 -4.91 -13.97
N VAL A 94 -1.02 -4.97 -14.78
CA VAL A 94 -1.88 -3.82 -15.09
C VAL A 94 -2.56 -3.27 -13.83
N ILE A 95 -3.18 -4.14 -13.02
CA ILE A 95 -3.83 -3.75 -11.77
C ILE A 95 -2.80 -3.13 -10.81
N THR A 96 -1.61 -3.71 -10.71
CA THR A 96 -0.52 -3.17 -9.88
C THR A 96 -0.11 -1.78 -10.33
N LEU A 97 0.05 -1.55 -11.63
CA LEU A 97 0.39 -0.22 -12.17
C LEU A 97 -0.68 0.81 -11.82
N ILE A 98 -1.97 0.48 -11.98
CA ILE A 98 -3.09 1.35 -11.61
C ILE A 98 -3.06 1.64 -10.10
N ALA A 99 -2.88 0.62 -9.26
CA ALA A 99 -2.79 0.78 -7.82
C ALA A 99 -1.62 1.69 -7.41
N LEU A 100 -0.47 1.56 -8.07
CA LEU A 100 0.70 2.41 -7.80
C LEU A 100 0.48 3.86 -8.22
N LEU A 101 -0.23 4.13 -9.31
CA LEU A 101 -0.60 5.49 -9.68
C LEU A 101 -1.42 6.16 -8.57
N VAL A 102 -2.38 5.43 -7.99
CA VAL A 102 -3.17 5.91 -6.84
C VAL A 102 -2.30 6.10 -5.59
N LEU A 103 -1.38 5.17 -5.32
CA LEU A 103 -0.48 5.21 -4.16
C LEU A 103 0.69 6.20 -4.29
N THR A 104 0.95 6.74 -5.48
CA THR A 104 2.11 7.60 -5.76
C THR A 104 2.19 8.79 -4.81
N LYS A 105 1.05 9.45 -4.54
CA LYS A 105 0.98 10.58 -3.61
C LYS A 105 1.35 10.16 -2.19
N ALA A 106 0.88 9.01 -1.73
CA ALA A 106 1.20 8.48 -0.40
C ALA A 106 2.69 8.11 -0.29
N LEU A 107 3.26 7.47 -1.31
CA LEU A 107 4.69 7.12 -1.36
C LEU A 107 5.58 8.36 -1.40
N SER A 108 5.21 9.39 -2.18
CA SER A 108 5.92 10.67 -2.21
C SER A 108 5.89 11.35 -0.84
N ASN A 109 4.72 11.44 -0.20
CA ASN A 109 4.61 12.03 1.13
C ASN A 109 5.42 11.26 2.18
N TYR A 110 5.42 9.92 2.11
CA TYR A 110 6.27 9.09 2.97
C TYR A 110 7.75 9.41 2.77
N PHE A 111 8.20 9.49 1.52
CA PHE A 111 9.60 9.80 1.19
C PHE A 111 10.00 11.18 1.72
N LEU A 112 9.17 12.21 1.50
CA LEU A 112 9.43 13.56 1.98
C LEU A 112 9.51 13.63 3.51
N ILE A 113 8.57 13.00 4.21
CA ILE A 113 8.59 12.92 5.68
C ILE A 113 9.85 12.18 6.16
N GLN A 114 10.20 11.08 5.50
CA GLN A 114 11.39 10.31 5.86
C GLN A 114 12.68 11.10 5.62
N TYR A 115 12.75 11.88 4.54
CA TYR A 115 13.95 12.62 4.17
C TYR A 115 14.11 13.90 5.01
N HIS A 116 13.06 14.71 5.11
CA HIS A 116 13.13 16.02 5.78
C HIS A 116 12.95 15.96 7.28
N LEU A 117 12.08 15.08 7.80
CA LEU A 117 11.62 15.18 9.19
C LEU A 117 12.21 14.11 10.11
N LYS A 118 12.75 13.02 9.56
CA LYS A 118 13.21 11.88 10.34
C LYS A 118 14.31 12.26 11.34
N ASP A 119 15.30 13.01 10.87
CA ASP A 119 16.49 13.36 11.65
C ASP A 119 16.41 14.80 12.22
N GLN A 120 15.41 15.58 11.82
CA GLN A 120 15.16 16.95 12.30
C GLN A 120 14.16 17.02 13.47
N LEU A 121 13.32 16.01 13.65
CA LEU A 121 12.32 15.96 14.72
C LEU A 121 12.69 14.90 15.77
N LYS A 122 12.44 15.21 17.05
CA LYS A 122 12.63 14.24 18.15
C LYS A 122 11.71 13.02 17.99
N THR A 123 10.52 13.22 17.44
CA THR A 123 9.55 12.16 17.11
C THR A 123 9.66 11.66 15.66
N GLY A 124 10.61 12.18 14.87
CA GLY A 124 10.77 11.84 13.45
C GLY A 124 10.96 10.35 13.21
N GLY A 125 11.79 9.69 14.02
CA GLY A 125 11.96 8.23 13.97
C GLY A 125 10.67 7.45 14.27
N LEU A 126 9.88 7.91 15.25
CA LEU A 126 8.58 7.31 15.59
C LEU A 126 7.57 7.49 14.45
N LEU A 127 7.54 8.69 13.84
CA LEU A 127 6.67 9.03 12.72
C LEU A 127 6.94 8.13 11.51
N VAL A 128 8.21 8.02 11.10
CA VAL A 128 8.62 7.16 9.98
C VAL A 128 8.32 5.70 10.28
N LYS A 129 8.54 5.25 11.52
CA LYS A 129 8.21 3.90 11.94
C LYS A 129 6.70 3.63 11.78
N LYS A 130 5.85 4.53 12.27
CA LYS A 130 4.39 4.37 12.19
C LYS A 130 3.86 4.43 10.76
N LEU A 131 4.43 5.28 9.90
CA LEU A 131 4.11 5.28 8.47
C LEU A 131 4.54 3.99 7.77
N ARG A 132 5.68 3.42 8.16
CA ARG A 132 6.11 2.10 7.65
C ARG A 132 5.17 1.00 8.12
N GLU A 133 4.77 1.02 9.40
CA GLU A 133 3.76 0.10 9.95
C GLU A 133 2.43 0.22 9.20
N SER A 134 2.01 1.42 8.79
CA SER A 134 0.84 1.61 7.93
C SER A 134 0.95 0.87 6.59
N GLY A 135 2.12 0.90 5.95
CA GLY A 135 2.34 0.18 4.68
C GLY A 135 2.30 -1.35 4.87
N TRP A 136 2.82 -1.86 5.98
CA TRP A 136 2.72 -3.27 6.33
C TRP A 136 1.29 -3.67 6.68
N LEU A 137 0.56 -2.84 7.41
CA LEU A 137 -0.84 -3.08 7.74
C LEU A 137 -1.70 -3.17 6.47
N PHE A 138 -1.48 -2.24 5.52
CA PHE A 138 -2.13 -2.29 4.21
C PHE A 138 -1.86 -3.61 3.51
N LEU A 139 -0.58 -4.00 3.41
CA LEU A 139 -0.20 -5.24 2.73
C LEU A 139 -0.78 -6.47 3.42
N SER A 140 -0.77 -6.53 4.76
CA SER A 140 -1.32 -7.65 5.51
C SER A 140 -2.84 -7.77 5.34
N ALA A 141 -3.56 -6.64 5.41
CA ALA A 141 -5.00 -6.62 5.12
C ALA A 141 -5.28 -7.04 3.68
N PHE A 142 -4.44 -6.61 2.73
CA PHE A 142 -4.57 -6.95 1.32
C PHE A 142 -4.38 -8.43 1.08
N ILE A 143 -3.32 -9.03 1.64
CA ILE A 143 -3.09 -10.48 1.59
C ILE A 143 -4.29 -11.24 2.16
N LEU A 144 -4.82 -10.82 3.31
CA LEU A 144 -5.97 -11.45 3.94
C LEU A 144 -7.21 -11.44 3.04
N PHE A 145 -7.56 -10.27 2.47
CA PHE A 145 -8.71 -10.15 1.58
C PHE A 145 -8.49 -10.88 0.25
N SER A 146 -7.27 -10.85 -0.30
CA SER A 146 -6.92 -11.56 -1.54
C SER A 146 -7.10 -13.07 -1.36
N ILE A 147 -6.56 -13.65 -0.28
CA ILE A 147 -6.76 -15.07 0.06
C ILE A 147 -8.24 -15.41 0.20
N MET A 148 -8.98 -14.56 0.92
CA MET A 148 -10.41 -14.78 1.14
C MET A 148 -11.19 -14.77 -0.18
N PHE A 149 -10.96 -13.80 -1.05
CA PHE A 149 -11.65 -13.73 -2.33
C PHE A 149 -11.20 -14.82 -3.31
N ALA A 150 -9.90 -15.11 -3.39
CA ALA A 150 -9.37 -16.18 -4.22
C ALA A 150 -9.96 -17.56 -3.88
N SER A 151 -10.35 -17.77 -2.62
CA SER A 151 -10.96 -19.03 -2.17
C SER A 151 -12.38 -19.27 -2.70
N TYR A 152 -13.08 -18.22 -3.17
CA TYR A 152 -14.48 -18.31 -3.61
C TYR A 152 -14.74 -17.70 -5.00
N ALA A 153 -13.75 -17.03 -5.59
CA ALA A 153 -13.92 -16.32 -6.84
C ALA A 153 -13.80 -17.22 -8.07
N GLU A 154 -14.59 -16.89 -9.10
CA GLU A 154 -14.41 -17.41 -10.45
C GLU A 154 -13.40 -16.56 -11.24
N PRO A 155 -12.75 -17.13 -12.28
CA PRO A 155 -11.74 -16.42 -13.08
C PRO A 155 -12.20 -15.06 -13.64
N ASN A 156 -13.48 -14.94 -14.02
CA ASN A 156 -14.01 -13.69 -14.60
C ASN A 156 -14.24 -12.59 -13.56
N VAL A 157 -14.34 -12.95 -12.27
CA VAL A 157 -14.76 -12.03 -11.20
C VAL A 157 -13.61 -11.72 -10.23
N ILE A 158 -12.56 -12.56 -10.18
CA ILE A 158 -11.41 -12.34 -9.28
C ILE A 158 -10.79 -10.96 -9.44
N PHE A 159 -10.69 -10.42 -10.66
CA PHE A 159 -10.13 -9.09 -10.90
C PHE A 159 -10.91 -7.97 -10.19
N PHE A 160 -12.24 -8.08 -10.17
CA PHE A 160 -13.10 -7.13 -9.47
C PHE A 160 -12.95 -7.27 -7.96
N PHE A 161 -12.87 -8.50 -7.45
CA PHE A 161 -12.63 -8.75 -6.04
C PHE A 161 -11.25 -8.28 -5.57
N GLU A 162 -10.21 -8.40 -6.39
CA GLU A 162 -8.89 -7.85 -6.11
C GLU A 162 -8.90 -6.31 -6.04
N GLY A 163 -9.68 -5.67 -6.92
CA GLY A 163 -9.94 -4.23 -6.82
C GLY A 163 -10.62 -3.85 -5.50
N ILE A 164 -11.63 -4.61 -5.07
CA ILE A 164 -12.29 -4.44 -3.78
C ILE A 164 -11.31 -4.69 -2.63
N ALA A 165 -10.48 -5.72 -2.69
CA ALA A 165 -9.49 -6.02 -1.68
C ALA A 165 -8.54 -4.83 -1.46
N LEU A 166 -8.01 -4.25 -2.53
CA LEU A 166 -7.16 -3.05 -2.45
C LEU A 166 -7.87 -1.89 -1.73
N ILE A 167 -9.14 -1.65 -2.06
CA ILE A 167 -9.94 -0.58 -1.43
C ILE A 167 -10.18 -0.90 0.05
N LEU A 168 -10.62 -2.10 0.38
CA LEU A 168 -10.88 -2.52 1.76
C LEU A 168 -9.60 -2.46 2.61
N SER A 169 -8.46 -2.86 2.07
CA SER A 169 -7.16 -2.73 2.74
C SER A 169 -6.80 -1.29 3.03
N ALA A 170 -7.07 -0.37 2.09
CA ALA A 170 -6.87 1.06 2.31
C ALA A 170 -7.80 1.58 3.42
N VAL A 171 -9.07 1.15 3.43
CA VAL A 171 -10.06 1.53 4.46
C VAL A 171 -9.63 1.03 5.84
N VAL A 172 -9.27 -0.25 5.97
CA VAL A 172 -8.76 -0.84 7.23
C VAL A 172 -7.53 -0.07 7.72
N THR A 173 -6.59 0.19 6.81
CA THR A 173 -5.37 0.94 7.14
C THR A 173 -5.69 2.35 7.63
N TYR A 174 -6.60 3.05 6.96
CA TYR A 174 -7.03 4.39 7.35
C TYR A 174 -7.62 4.41 8.76
N PHE A 175 -8.55 3.50 9.07
CA PHE A 175 -9.19 3.45 10.39
C PHE A 175 -8.21 3.10 11.51
N VAL A 176 -7.43 2.03 11.33
CA VAL A 176 -6.48 1.57 12.36
C VAL A 176 -5.38 2.60 12.59
N MET A 177 -4.82 3.19 11.52
CA MET A 177 -3.83 4.24 11.68
C MET A 177 -4.41 5.52 12.26
N GLY A 178 -5.66 5.87 11.94
CA GLY A 178 -6.37 6.97 12.58
C GLY A 178 -6.49 6.79 14.09
N MET A 179 -6.87 5.59 14.54
CA MET A 179 -6.93 5.25 15.97
C MET A 179 -5.54 5.27 16.61
N GLU A 180 -4.52 4.68 15.97
CA GLU A 180 -3.15 4.65 16.46
C GLU A 180 -2.55 6.06 16.59
N PHE A 181 -2.76 6.93 15.60
CA PHE A 181 -2.28 8.31 15.64
C PHE A 181 -3.00 9.15 16.69
N ASN A 182 -4.30 8.93 16.90
CA ASN A 182 -5.03 9.58 17.97
C ASN A 182 -4.57 9.09 19.36
N ARG A 183 -4.35 7.79 19.53
CA ARG A 183 -3.84 7.22 20.79
C ARG A 183 -2.47 7.76 21.16
N VAL A 184 -1.57 7.89 20.18
CA VAL A 184 -0.19 8.33 20.40
C VAL A 184 -0.06 9.87 20.37
N GLY A 185 -1.12 10.60 19.97
CA GLY A 185 -1.12 12.07 19.87
C GLY A 185 -0.41 12.62 18.62
N LEU A 186 -0.05 11.75 17.67
CA LEU A 186 0.63 12.13 16.42
C LEU A 186 -0.31 12.80 15.41
N SER A 187 -1.63 12.76 15.61
CA SER A 187 -2.60 13.41 14.72
C SER A 187 -2.39 14.93 14.63
N ILE A 188 -2.01 15.57 15.75
CA ILE A 188 -1.68 17.00 15.80
C ILE A 188 -0.42 17.28 14.95
N LEU A 189 0.62 16.45 15.13
CA LEU A 189 1.88 16.57 14.38
C LEU A 189 1.64 16.40 12.87
N PHE A 190 0.85 15.40 12.45
CA PHE A 190 0.47 15.21 11.04
C PHE A 190 -0.29 16.38 10.45
N THR A 191 -1.18 17.00 11.23
CA THR A 191 -1.92 18.19 10.79
C THR A 191 -0.98 19.35 10.52
N VAL A 192 -0.01 19.59 11.42
CA VAL A 192 0.99 20.65 11.27
C VAL A 192 1.93 20.36 10.10
N ILE A 193 2.41 19.13 9.96
CA ILE A 193 3.24 18.69 8.84
C ILE A 193 2.52 18.90 7.50
N ARG A 194 1.22 18.57 7.43
CA ARG A 194 0.44 18.75 6.21
C ARG A 194 0.31 20.22 5.82
N ARG A 195 0.07 21.11 6.79
CA ARG A 195 0.03 22.56 6.55
C ARG A 195 1.39 23.09 6.09
N TRP A 196 2.46 22.64 6.73
CA TRP A 196 3.83 22.98 6.38
C TRP A 196 4.17 22.58 4.93
N PHE A 197 3.82 21.37 4.50
CA PHE A 197 3.99 20.94 3.11
C PHE A 197 3.14 21.72 2.09
N ASN A 198 1.96 22.18 2.50
CA ASN A 198 1.08 22.98 1.64
C ASN A 198 1.48 24.45 1.56
N GLY A 199 2.46 24.90 2.34
CA GLY A 199 2.83 26.32 2.42
C GLY A 199 1.76 27.18 3.12
N ASP A 200 0.80 26.56 3.82
CA ASP A 200 -0.19 27.28 4.61
C ASP A 200 0.52 27.92 5.79
N LYS A 201 0.68 29.24 5.76
CA LYS A 201 1.24 30.01 6.88
C LYS A 201 0.33 29.87 8.10
N THR A 202 0.92 29.57 9.26
CA THR A 202 0.27 29.65 10.57
C THR A 202 -0.19 31.06 10.89
#